data_AF-A0A960RPK6-F1
#
_entry.id   AF-A0A960RPK6-F1
#
_cell.length_a   1.000
_cell.length_b   1.000
_cell.length_c   1.000
_cell.angle_alpha   90.00
_cell.angle_beta   90.00
_cell.angle_gamma   90.00
#
_symmetry.space_group_name_H-M   'P 1'
#
loop_
_entity.id
_entity.type
_entity.pdbx_description
1 polymer ?
#
loop_
_entity_poly.entity_id
_entity_poly.type
_entity_poly.pdbx_seq_one_letter_code
_entity_poly.pdbx_strand_id
1 'polypeptide(L)'
;MIIRKAFRYRIKPTKEQKEKLVSFAGACRFVYNRGLANRKELYEKAKKSISYYEQNVELTQLKKQEDTSWLKDIHSQILQQSLQDLDKGFKRFFKEKDGGYPRFKC
;
A
#
# COMPACT_ATOMS: atom_id res chain seq x y z
N MET A 1 21.26 -36.97 -10.88
CA MET A 1 21.07 -36.27 -9.59
C MET A 1 21.12 -34.77 -9.86
N ILE A 2 20.00 -34.05 -9.71
CA ILE A 2 19.94 -32.60 -9.97
C ILE A 2 20.36 -31.87 -8.71
N ILE A 3 21.51 -31.18 -8.74
CA ILE A 3 21.97 -30.34 -7.62
C ILE A 3 21.34 -28.96 -7.78
N ARG A 4 20.42 -28.58 -6.88
CA ARG A 4 19.84 -27.24 -6.82
C ARG A 4 20.72 -26.36 -5.92
N LYS A 5 21.28 -25.29 -6.47
CA LYS A 5 22.04 -24.27 -5.72
C LYS A 5 21.25 -22.97 -5.68
N ALA A 6 21.27 -22.29 -4.53
CA ALA A 6 20.71 -20.95 -4.36
C ALA A 6 21.79 -20.03 -3.77
N PHE A 7 21.82 -18.78 -4.22
CA PHE A 7 22.77 -17.77 -3.74
C PHE A 7 22.00 -16.65 -3.06
N ARG A 8 22.54 -16.14 -1.94
CA ARG A 8 21.98 -15.02 -1.20
C ARG A 8 22.95 -13.85 -1.24
N TYR A 9 22.49 -12.72 -1.75
CA TYR A 9 23.28 -11.49 -1.82
C TYR A 9 22.60 -10.38 -1.02
N ARG A 10 23.41 -9.49 -0.45
CA ARG A 10 22.93 -8.26 0.19
C ARG A 10 23.21 -7.09 -0.74
N ILE A 11 22.16 -6.34 -1.06
CA ILE A 11 22.28 -5.08 -1.80
C ILE A 11 22.98 -4.06 -0.90
N LYS A 12 23.98 -3.35 -1.43
CA LYS A 12 24.65 -2.23 -0.78
C LYS A 12 24.25 -0.93 -1.48
N PRO A 13 23.12 -0.30 -1.11
CA PRO A 13 22.63 0.88 -1.79
C PRO A 13 23.51 2.11 -1.51
N THR A 14 23.62 2.99 -2.50
CA THR A 14 24.21 4.33 -2.34
C THR A 14 23.35 5.20 -1.41
N LYS A 15 23.87 6.35 -0.98
CA LYS A 15 23.12 7.29 -0.14
C LYS A 15 21.80 7.70 -0.80
N GLU A 16 21.85 8.10 -2.07
CA GLU A 16 20.66 8.49 -2.84
C GLU A 16 19.63 7.35 -2.97
N GLN A 17 20.10 6.12 -3.19
CA GLN A 17 19.21 4.96 -3.26
C GLN A 17 18.52 4.69 -1.92
N LYS A 18 19.22 4.86 -0.79
CA LYS A 18 18.62 4.72 0.55
C LYS A 18 17.53 5.76 0.78
N GLU A 19 17.78 7.01 0.41
CA GLU A 19 16.80 8.09 0.54
C GLU A 19 15.54 7.80 -0.29
N LYS A 20 15.71 7.33 -1.54
CA LYS A 20 14.59 6.89 -2.39
C LYS A 20 13.81 5.73 -1.76
N LEU A 21 14.49 4.72 -1.23
CA LEU A 21 13.84 3.58 -0.58
C LEU A 21 13.03 4.00 0.66
N VAL A 22 13.56 4.94 1.47
CA VAL A 22 12.85 5.49 2.63
C VAL A 22 11.62 6.28 2.18
N SER A 23 11.75 7.11 1.14
CA SER A 23 10.62 7.85 0.56
C SER A 23 9.53 6.91 0.05
N PHE A 24 9.90 5.84 -0.67
CA PHE A 24 8.97 4.83 -1.15
C PHE A 24 8.24 4.13 0.00
N ALA A 25 8.96 3.71 1.04
CA ALA A 25 8.36 3.08 2.22
C ALA A 25 7.39 4.03 2.94
N GLY A 26 7.76 5.31 3.08
CA GLY A 26 6.89 6.34 3.65
C GLY A 26 5.61 6.55 2.84
N ALA A 27 5.73 6.59 1.50
CA ALA A 27 4.61 6.73 0.58
C ALA A 27 3.67 5.52 0.65
N CYS A 28 4.20 4.29 0.68
CA CYS A 28 3.42 3.07 0.85
C CYS A 28 2.61 3.11 2.15
N ARG A 29 3.26 3.47 3.26
CA ARG A 29 2.63 3.57 4.58
C ARG A 29 1.50 4.60 4.56
N PHE A 30 1.76 5.78 3.99
CA PHE A 30 0.78 6.85 3.87
C PHE A 30 -0.45 6.41 3.08
N VAL A 31 -0.26 5.87 1.87
CA VAL A 31 -1.35 5.44 0.99
C VAL A 31 -2.15 4.29 1.60
N TYR A 32 -1.48 3.29 2.18
CA TYR A 32 -2.15 2.19 2.87
C TYR A 32 -3.03 2.69 4.01
N ASN A 33 -2.48 3.55 4.88
CA ASN A 33 -3.20 4.05 6.05
C ASN A 33 -4.37 4.95 5.63
N ARG A 34 -4.19 5.83 4.63
CA ARG A 34 -5.28 6.68 4.14
C ARG A 34 -6.38 5.85 3.47
N GLY A 35 -6.02 4.81 2.71
CA GLY A 35 -6.97 3.86 2.14
C GLY A 35 -7.75 3.08 3.21
N LEU A 36 -7.08 2.65 4.29
CA LEU A 36 -7.73 1.97 5.41
C LEU A 36 -8.68 2.92 6.16
N ALA A 37 -8.26 4.15 6.41
CA ALA A 37 -9.08 5.17 7.05
C ALA A 37 -10.35 5.46 6.24
N ASN A 38 -10.22 5.65 4.91
CA ASN A 38 -11.37 5.87 4.03
C ASN A 38 -12.38 4.71 4.10
N ARG A 39 -11.90 3.46 3.96
CA ARG A 39 -12.79 2.28 4.06
C ARG A 39 -13.51 2.20 5.41
N LYS A 40 -12.82 2.53 6.52
CA LYS A 40 -13.42 2.60 7.85
C LYS A 40 -14.53 3.65 7.92
N GLU A 41 -14.22 4.87 7.50
CA GLU A 41 -15.13 6.00 7.54
C GLU A 41 -16.41 5.75 6.71
N LEU A 42 -16.25 5.24 5.48
CA LEU A 42 -17.39 4.91 4.62
C LEU A 42 -18.27 3.81 5.20
N TYR A 43 -17.65 2.82 5.84
CA TYR A 43 -18.39 1.73 6.46
C TYR A 43 -19.11 2.19 7.74
N GLU A 44 -18.49 3.04 8.55
CA GLU A 44 -19.09 3.62 9.74
C GLU A 44 -20.29 4.52 9.41
N LYS A 45 -20.15 5.38 8.39
CA LYS A 45 -21.20 6.34 8.01
C LYS A 45 -22.33 5.74 7.20
N ALA A 46 -22.02 4.85 6.25
CA ALA A 46 -22.97 4.41 5.22
C ALA A 46 -23.03 2.89 5.04
N LYS A 47 -22.30 2.11 5.86
CA LYS A 47 -22.12 0.65 5.67
C LYS A 47 -21.65 0.27 4.27
N LYS A 48 -20.99 1.21 3.57
CA LYS A 48 -20.50 1.03 2.21
C LYS A 48 -19.12 0.38 2.24
N SER A 49 -18.93 -0.63 1.41
CA SER A 49 -17.62 -1.18 1.06
C SER A 49 -17.20 -0.67 -0.31
N ILE A 50 -15.91 -0.35 -0.47
CA ILE A 50 -15.34 0.11 -1.75
C ILE A 50 -14.23 -0.83 -2.20
N SER A 51 -14.11 -0.94 -3.52
CA SER A 51 -13.12 -1.78 -4.18
C SER A 51 -11.73 -1.14 -4.25
N TYR A 52 -10.71 -1.96 -4.52
CA TYR A 52 -9.39 -1.47 -4.90
C TYR A 52 -9.42 -0.49 -6.09
N TYR A 53 -10.29 -0.72 -7.08
CA TYR A 53 -10.37 0.12 -8.27
C TYR A 53 -10.87 1.53 -7.93
N GLU A 54 -11.90 1.64 -7.08
CA GLU A 54 -12.38 2.93 -6.58
C GLU A 54 -11.27 3.68 -5.83
N GLN A 55 -10.53 3.00 -4.95
CA GLN A 55 -9.39 3.63 -4.24
C GLN A 55 -8.25 4.03 -5.17
N ASN A 56 -8.05 3.35 -6.29
CA ASN A 56 -7.02 3.74 -7.26
C ASN A 56 -7.44 4.99 -8.05
N VAL A 57 -8.73 5.16 -8.32
CA VAL A 57 -9.27 6.42 -8.86
C VAL A 57 -9.07 7.56 -7.86
N GLU A 58 -9.39 7.33 -6.58
CA GLU A 58 -9.16 8.30 -5.51
C GLU A 58 -7.67 8.65 -5.36
N LEU A 59 -6.77 7.66 -5.44
CA LEU A 59 -5.32 7.87 -5.40
C LEU A 59 -4.86 8.81 -6.53
N THR A 60 -5.47 8.70 -7.72
CA THR A 60 -5.16 9.60 -8.84
C THR A 60 -5.57 11.04 -8.53
N GLN A 61 -6.69 11.26 -7.83
CA GLN A 61 -7.10 12.59 -7.40
C GLN A 61 -6.24 13.09 -6.23
N LEU A 62 -5.90 12.22 -5.28
CA LEU A 62 -5.02 12.51 -4.15
C LEU A 62 -3.67 13.07 -4.66
N LYS A 63 -3.07 12.44 -5.67
CA LYS A 63 -1.82 12.94 -6.26
C LYS A 63 -1.94 14.35 -6.82
N LYS A 64 -3.13 14.84 -7.18
CA LYS A 64 -3.35 16.19 -7.72
C LYS A 64 -3.54 17.25 -6.64
N GLN A 65 -3.84 16.86 -5.40
CA GLN A 65 -3.97 17.80 -4.29
C GLN A 65 -2.60 18.38 -3.92
N GLU A 66 -2.58 19.64 -3.46
CA GLU A 66 -1.34 20.37 -3.16
C GLU A 66 -0.55 19.72 -2.02
N ASP A 67 -1.25 19.34 -0.95
CA ASP A 67 -0.71 18.69 0.26
C ASP A 67 -0.14 17.28 0.01
N THR A 68 -0.63 16.59 -1.02
CA THR A 68 -0.18 15.24 -1.40
C THR A 68 0.48 15.16 -2.77
N SER A 69 0.88 16.31 -3.32
CA SER A 69 1.53 16.41 -4.63
C SER A 69 2.86 15.66 -4.69
N TRP A 70 3.58 15.54 -3.57
CA TRP A 70 4.82 14.77 -3.42
C TRP A 70 4.68 13.27 -3.77
N LEU A 71 3.46 12.72 -3.75
CA LEU A 71 3.20 11.36 -4.23
C LEU A 71 3.45 11.20 -5.74
N LYS A 72 3.54 12.31 -6.49
CA LYS A 72 3.91 12.28 -7.92
C LYS A 72 5.34 11.83 -8.14
N ASP A 73 6.24 12.05 -7.18
CA ASP A 73 7.65 11.67 -7.27
C ASP A 73 7.87 10.17 -7.01
N ILE A 74 6.82 9.47 -6.58
CA ILE A 74 6.83 8.03 -6.32
C ILE A 74 6.26 7.28 -7.52
N HIS A 75 6.92 6.19 -7.89
CA HIS A 75 6.43 5.33 -8.96
C HIS A 75 5.02 4.83 -8.67
N SER A 76 4.09 5.01 -9.62
CA SER A 76 2.66 4.72 -9.43
C SER A 76 2.38 3.29 -8.99
N GLN A 77 3.11 2.32 -9.55
CA GLN A 77 2.97 0.90 -9.21
C GLN A 77 3.19 0.61 -7.72
N ILE A 78 4.08 1.35 -7.06
CA ILE A 78 4.40 1.17 -5.64
C ILE A 78 3.20 1.57 -4.77
N LEU A 79 2.58 2.70 -5.11
CA LEU A 79 1.39 3.20 -4.43
C LEU A 79 0.19 2.27 -4.66
N GLN A 80 0.00 1.82 -5.91
CA GLN A 80 -1.06 0.89 -6.27
C GLN A 80 -0.91 -0.46 -5.56
N GLN A 81 0.32 -0.99 -5.49
CA GLN A 81 0.59 -2.23 -4.76
C GLN A 81 0.20 -2.12 -3.28
N SER A 82 0.42 -0.96 -2.66
CA SER A 82 0.02 -0.72 -1.27
C SER A 82 -1.49 -0.84 -1.07
N LEU A 83 -2.30 -0.32 -2.00
CA LEU A 83 -3.76 -0.49 -1.98
C LEU A 83 -4.19 -1.93 -2.29
N GLN A 84 -3.48 -2.64 -3.17
CA GLN A 84 -3.75 -4.06 -3.40
C GLN A 84 -3.47 -4.91 -2.16
N ASP A 85 -2.43 -4.60 -1.41
CA ASP A 85 -2.10 -5.31 -0.18
C ASP A 85 -3.14 -5.04 0.92
N LEU A 86 -3.69 -3.81 0.98
CA LEU A 86 -4.87 -3.50 1.79
C LEU A 86 -6.08 -4.35 1.38
N ASP A 87 -6.36 -4.42 0.07
CA ASP A 87 -7.48 -5.19 -0.47
C ASP A 87 -7.36 -6.69 -0.19
N LYS A 88 -6.16 -7.26 -0.35
CA LYS A 88 -5.85 -8.64 0.06
C LYS A 88 -6.10 -8.85 1.56
N GLY A 89 -5.73 -7.87 2.39
CA GLY A 89 -6.01 -7.89 3.84
C GLY A 89 -7.50 -7.99 4.13
N PHE A 90 -8.33 -7.16 3.48
CA PHE A 90 -9.79 -7.24 3.62
C PHE A 90 -10.36 -8.55 3.08
N LYS A 91 -9.88 -9.04 1.93
CA LYS A 91 -10.30 -10.35 1.39
C LYS A 91 -10.02 -11.49 2.36
N ARG A 92 -8.86 -11.48 3.03
CA ARG A 92 -8.54 -12.44 4.09
C ARG A 92 -9.44 -12.28 5.30
N PHE A 93 -9.66 -11.04 5.76
CA PHE A 93 -10.60 -10.76 6.87
C PHE A 93 -12.00 -11.36 6.65
N PHE A 94 -12.54 -11.25 5.42
CA PHE A 94 -13.85 -11.80 5.11
C PHE A 94 -13.86 -13.31 4.82
N LYS A 95 -12.76 -13.86 4.29
CA LYS A 95 -12.69 -15.28 3.88
C LYS A 95 -12.22 -16.21 5.01
N GLU A 96 -11.28 -15.77 5.83
CA GLU A 96 -10.61 -16.57 6.85
C GLU A 96 -11.06 -16.09 8.23
N LYS A 97 -11.60 -17.00 9.05
CA LYS A 97 -12.06 -16.67 10.42
C LYS A 97 -10.96 -16.06 11.30
N ASP A 98 -9.69 -16.37 11.01
CA ASP A 98 -8.52 -15.90 11.78
C ASP A 98 -7.73 -14.77 11.12
N GLY A 99 -8.17 -14.28 9.94
CA GLY A 99 -7.41 -13.31 9.13
C GLY A 99 -7.26 -11.92 9.78
N GLY A 100 -8.09 -11.61 10.77
CA GLY A 100 -8.08 -10.35 11.52
C GLY A 100 -8.42 -9.12 10.66
N TYR A 101 -8.92 -8.07 11.30
CA TYR A 101 -9.20 -6.83 10.60
C TYR A 101 -7.89 -6.10 10.22
N PRO A 102 -7.75 -5.53 9.01
CA PRO A 102 -6.55 -4.79 8.62
C PRO A 102 -6.19 -3.65 9.59
N ARG A 103 -4.91 -3.54 9.94
CA ARG A 103 -4.41 -2.55 10.91
C ARG A 103 -3.57 -1.48 10.24
N PHE A 104 -3.58 -0.27 10.81
CA PHE A 104 -2.68 0.80 10.40
C PHE A 104 -1.23 0.35 10.51
N LYS A 105 -0.42 0.75 9.53
CA LYS A 105 1.01 0.49 9.48
C LYS A 105 1.75 1.54 10.29
N CYS A 106 2.65 1.09 11.18
CA CYS A 106 3.62 1.91 11.88
C CYS A 106 4.79 2.28 10.98
#